data_AF-A0A084SM89-F1
#
_entry.id   AF-A0A084SM89-F1
#
_cell.length_a   1.000
_cell.length_b   1.000
_cell.length_c   1.000
_cell.angle_alpha   90.00
_cell.angle_beta   90.00
_cell.angle_gamma   90.00
#
_symmetry.space_group_name_H-M   'P 1'
#
loop_
_entity.id
_entity.type
_entity.pdbx_description
1 polymer ?
#
loop_
_entity_poly.entity_id
_entity_poly.type
_entity_poly.pdbx_seq_one_letter_code
_entity_poly.pdbx_strand_id
1 'polypeptide(L)'
;MLLAWFRLCVVALPVLLGCGTQLKFATVIPRDGTGQSGWQAACLEANVQNMTTGDSAVCTLTIGMPVETRDNGYIASWEAAEIAAECINKASDLVIRPAPPESPAALVCRSFKDTFLEILKETVRGSRVEIGCRPGIPVTRIGF
;
A
#
# COMPACT_ATOMS: atom_id res chain seq x y z
N MET A 1 -35.23 48.06 4.98
CA MET A 1 -35.01 47.14 6.11
C MET A 1 -34.60 45.80 5.51
N LEU A 2 -33.30 45.45 5.61
CA LEU A 2 -32.78 44.23 6.31
C LEU A 2 -33.05 42.94 5.52
N LEU A 3 -32.11 42.10 5.07
CA LEU A 3 -30.74 41.73 5.43
C LEU A 3 -30.07 41.15 4.16
N ALA A 4 -28.86 41.52 3.77
CA ALA A 4 -27.56 41.08 4.32
C ALA A 4 -27.26 39.58 4.13
N TRP A 5 -26.29 39.33 3.23
CA TRP A 5 -25.28 38.27 3.26
C TRP A 5 -25.73 36.79 3.31
N PHE A 6 -25.58 36.12 2.17
CA PHE A 6 -25.02 34.76 2.16
C PHE A 6 -23.70 34.78 1.39
N ARG A 7 -22.66 35.23 2.08
CA ARG A 7 -21.27 34.96 1.71
C ARG A 7 -20.96 33.51 2.01
N LEU A 8 -20.31 32.85 1.05
CA LEU A 8 -19.33 31.78 1.23
C LEU A 8 -19.71 30.65 2.21
N CYS A 9 -20.20 29.55 1.64
CA CYS A 9 -19.77 28.23 2.07
C CYS A 9 -19.23 27.48 0.84
N VAL A 10 -18.13 27.99 0.29
CA VAL A 10 -17.13 27.09 -0.29
C VAL A 10 -16.55 26.35 0.90
N VAL A 11 -17.24 25.30 1.33
CA VAL A 11 -16.63 24.29 2.19
C VAL A 11 -15.67 23.57 1.27
N ALA A 12 -14.48 24.14 1.11
CA ALA A 12 -13.30 23.36 0.85
C ALA A 12 -13.22 22.37 2.00
N LEU A 13 -13.83 21.18 1.81
CA LEU A 13 -13.57 20.04 2.65
C LEU A 13 -12.05 19.86 2.62
N PRO A 14 -11.34 20.09 3.74
CA PRO A 14 -9.97 19.66 3.78
C PRO A 14 -10.00 18.15 3.59
N VAL A 15 -9.18 17.68 2.67
CA VAL A 15 -8.83 16.28 2.46
C VAL A 15 -8.29 15.75 3.79
N LEU A 16 -9.20 15.32 4.66
CA LEU A 16 -8.91 14.75 5.99
C LEU A 16 -9.63 13.41 6.09
N LEU A 17 -9.32 12.52 5.14
CA LEU A 17 -9.46 11.07 5.31
C LEU A 17 -8.12 10.42 4.97
N GLY A 18 -7.05 10.95 5.58
CA GLY A 18 -5.69 10.41 5.52
C GLY A 18 -5.23 9.87 6.88
N CYS A 19 -6.14 9.42 7.74
CA CYS A 19 -5.75 8.70 8.96
C CYS A 19 -5.95 7.19 8.74
N GLY A 20 -5.18 6.65 7.81
CA GLY A 20 -4.98 5.21 7.66
C GLY A 20 -3.49 4.96 7.82
N THR A 21 -3.11 3.93 8.59
CA THR A 21 -1.74 3.49 8.79
C THR A 21 -0.91 3.53 7.51
N GLN A 22 -0.10 4.58 7.34
CA GLN A 22 0.77 4.73 6.19
C GLN A 22 1.94 3.74 6.32
N LEU A 23 2.21 3.01 5.23
CA LEU A 23 3.36 2.10 5.16
C LEU A 23 4.65 2.84 5.52
N LYS A 24 5.51 2.19 6.30
CA LYS A 24 6.82 2.74 6.65
C LYS A 24 7.91 2.09 5.82
N PHE A 25 8.47 2.86 4.89
CA PHE A 25 9.62 2.43 4.10
C PHE A 25 10.93 2.77 4.81
N ALA A 26 11.86 1.81 4.83
CA ALA A 26 13.24 2.00 5.23
C ALA A 26 14.16 1.73 4.04
N THR A 27 15.22 2.52 3.90
CA THR A 27 16.26 2.28 2.91
C THR A 27 17.01 0.99 3.24
N VAL A 28 17.00 0.04 2.31
CA VAL A 28 17.71 -1.25 2.39
C VAL A 28 19.06 -1.17 1.68
N ILE A 29 19.07 -0.53 0.51
CA ILE A 29 20.28 -0.26 -0.25
C ILE A 29 20.33 1.25 -0.48
N PRO A 30 21.37 1.95 -0.01
CA PRO A 30 21.47 3.39 -0.22
C PRO A 30 21.64 3.71 -1.71
N ARG A 31 21.21 4.92 -2.09
CA ARG A 31 21.49 5.48 -3.42
C ARG A 31 22.99 5.76 -3.53
N ASP A 32 23.61 5.34 -4.63
CA ASP A 32 25.04 5.58 -4.89
C ASP A 32 25.30 6.86 -5.72
N GLY A 33 24.25 7.58 -6.10
CA GLY A 33 24.33 8.83 -6.86
C GLY A 33 24.56 8.66 -8.37
N THR A 34 24.68 7.42 -8.86
CA THR A 34 24.93 7.12 -10.30
C THR A 34 23.66 6.95 -11.13
N GLY A 35 22.48 7.03 -10.49
CA GLY A 35 21.17 6.89 -11.14
C GLY A 35 20.72 5.43 -11.25
N GLN A 36 19.42 5.18 -11.04
CA GLN A 36 18.81 3.82 -10.96
C GLN A 36 19.43 2.91 -9.89
N SER A 37 19.83 3.49 -8.76
CA SER A 37 20.41 2.76 -7.64
C SER A 37 19.62 2.98 -6.35
N GLY A 38 19.81 2.07 -5.40
CA GLY A 38 19.16 2.11 -4.11
C GLY A 38 17.78 1.46 -4.08
N TRP A 39 17.45 0.91 -2.92
CA TRP A 39 16.23 0.17 -2.65
C TRP A 39 15.70 0.57 -1.29
N GLN A 40 14.39 0.70 -1.19
CA GLN A 40 13.67 0.86 0.06
C GLN A 40 12.62 -0.23 0.18
N ALA A 41 12.32 -0.63 1.41
CA ALA A 41 11.33 -1.65 1.67
C ALA A 41 10.45 -1.34 2.88
N ALA A 42 9.22 -1.81 2.81
CA ALA A 42 8.25 -1.84 3.90
C ALA A 42 7.73 -3.28 4.07
N CYS A 43 7.27 -3.62 5.27
CA CYS A 43 6.57 -4.87 5.52
C CYS A 43 5.10 -4.55 5.81
N LEU A 44 4.22 -5.28 5.13
CA LEU A 44 2.79 -5.31 5.35
C LEU A 44 2.41 -6.61 6.05
N GLU A 45 1.67 -6.52 7.14
CA GLU A 45 1.05 -7.65 7.82
C GLU A 45 -0.46 -7.45 7.78
N ALA A 46 -1.12 -8.11 6.83
CA ALA A 46 -2.55 -8.01 6.61
C ALA A 46 -3.29 -9.18 7.26
N ASN A 47 -4.22 -8.89 8.17
CA ASN A 47 -5.13 -9.90 8.70
C ASN A 47 -6.33 -10.01 7.76
N VAL A 48 -6.53 -11.20 7.19
CA VAL A 48 -7.71 -11.53 6.38
C VAL A 48 -8.59 -12.46 7.22
N GLN A 49 -9.79 -11.99 7.54
CA GLN A 49 -10.77 -12.78 8.30
C GLN A 49 -11.90 -13.26 7.41
N ASN A 50 -12.25 -14.52 7.57
CA ASN A 50 -13.44 -15.12 7.02
C ASN A 50 -14.58 -14.94 8.03
N MET A 51 -15.52 -14.04 7.74
CA MET A 51 -16.64 -13.78 8.66
C MET A 51 -17.66 -14.94 8.74
N THR A 52 -17.62 -15.89 7.80
CA THR A 52 -18.54 -17.03 7.76
C THR A 52 -17.99 -18.25 8.51
N THR A 53 -16.72 -18.59 8.31
CA THR A 53 -16.09 -19.73 8.99
C THR A 53 -15.39 -19.35 10.29
N GLY A 54 -15.10 -18.06 10.49
CA GLY A 54 -14.28 -17.56 11.60
C GLY A 54 -12.77 -17.77 11.40
N ASP A 55 -12.35 -18.33 10.25
CA ASP A 55 -10.94 -18.52 9.94
C ASP A 55 -10.24 -17.19 9.75
N SER A 56 -8.98 -17.09 10.20
CA SER A 56 -8.13 -15.94 9.92
C SER A 56 -6.80 -16.40 9.36
N ALA A 57 -6.27 -15.63 8.42
CA ALA A 57 -4.89 -15.77 7.97
C ALA A 57 -4.18 -14.42 8.03
N VAL A 58 -2.89 -14.49 8.37
CA VAL A 58 -2.00 -13.34 8.33
C VAL A 58 -1.21 -13.39 7.03
N CYS A 59 -1.47 -12.47 6.12
CA CYS A 59 -0.66 -12.26 4.92
C CYS A 59 0.47 -11.29 5.24
N THR A 60 1.69 -11.80 5.42
CA THR A 60 2.88 -10.95 5.54
C THR A 60 3.53 -10.76 4.18
N LEU A 61 3.72 -9.51 3.75
CA LEU A 61 4.34 -9.15 2.47
C LEU A 61 5.49 -8.16 2.68
N THR A 62 6.66 -8.42 2.10
CA THR A 62 7.71 -7.41 1.95
C THR A 62 7.51 -6.69 0.62
N ILE A 63 7.42 -5.37 0.67
CA ILE A 63 7.24 -4.47 -0.46
C ILE A 63 8.57 -3.80 -0.72
N GLY A 64 9.17 -4.02 -1.87
CA GLY A 64 10.43 -3.41 -2.29
C GLY A 64 10.20 -2.43 -3.44
N MET A 65 10.71 -1.22 -3.29
CA MET A 65 10.66 -0.18 -4.33
C MET A 65 12.06 0.37 -4.57
N PRO A 66 12.41 0.69 -5.84
CA PRO A 66 13.61 1.46 -6.12
C PRO A 66 13.54 2.84 -5.46
N VAL A 67 14.69 3.38 -5.07
CA VAL A 67 14.81 4.78 -4.59
C VAL A 67 14.88 5.75 -5.76
N GLU A 68 15.26 5.27 -6.95
CA GLU A 68 15.28 6.07 -8.16
C GLU A 68 15.00 5.20 -9.39
N THR A 69 14.13 5.66 -10.30
CA THR A 69 13.91 5.04 -11.60
C THR A 69 14.07 6.07 -12.72
N ARG A 70 14.25 5.61 -13.96
CA ARG A 70 14.27 6.50 -15.12
C ARG A 70 12.92 7.20 -15.34
N ASP A 71 11.83 6.51 -15.03
CA ASP A 71 10.47 6.96 -15.37
C ASP A 71 9.86 7.84 -14.26
N ASN A 72 10.23 7.62 -13.00
CA ASN A 72 9.70 8.35 -11.83
C ASN A 72 10.72 9.32 -11.21
N GLY A 73 12.01 9.25 -11.59
CA GLY A 73 13.06 9.98 -10.89
C GLY A 73 13.29 9.43 -9.48
N TYR A 74 13.69 10.30 -8.54
CA TYR A 74 13.87 9.95 -7.13
C TYR A 74 12.52 9.76 -6.44
N ILE A 75 12.33 8.61 -5.80
CA ILE A 75 11.11 8.23 -5.07
C ILE A 75 11.41 8.33 -3.57
N ALA A 76 10.85 9.33 -2.90
CA ALA A 76 11.01 9.48 -1.46
C ALA A 76 10.23 8.39 -0.70
N SER A 77 10.60 8.09 0.55
CA SER A 77 9.92 7.05 1.33
C SER A 77 8.45 7.35 1.64
N TRP A 78 8.07 8.62 1.75
CA TRP A 78 6.67 9.02 1.93
C TRP A 78 5.86 8.81 0.64
N GLU A 79 6.46 9.08 -0.52
CA GLU A 79 5.86 8.87 -1.85
C GLU A 79 5.73 7.37 -2.14
N ALA A 80 6.75 6.57 -1.82
CA ALA A 80 6.68 5.12 -1.88
C ALA A 80 5.53 4.56 -1.04
N ALA A 81 5.30 5.14 0.14
CA ALA A 81 4.21 4.74 1.02
C ALA A 81 2.83 5.11 0.47
N GLU A 82 2.69 6.28 -0.15
CA GLU A 82 1.46 6.72 -0.82
C GLU A 82 1.13 5.82 -2.02
N ILE A 83 2.10 5.62 -2.92
CA ILE A 83 1.96 4.73 -4.09
C ILE A 83 1.56 3.32 -3.65
N ALA A 84 2.25 2.76 -2.64
CA ALA A 84 1.96 1.42 -2.16
C ALA A 84 0.57 1.34 -1.52
N ALA A 85 0.12 2.36 -0.77
CA ALA A 85 -1.22 2.40 -0.18
C ALA A 85 -2.32 2.45 -1.26
N GLU A 86 -2.15 3.26 -2.30
CA GLU A 86 -3.08 3.31 -3.43
C GLU A 86 -3.16 1.96 -4.16
N CYS A 87 -2.00 1.34 -4.41
CA CYS A 87 -1.93 0.04 -5.07
C CYS A 87 -2.54 -1.08 -4.19
N ILE A 88 -2.36 -1.03 -2.87
CA ILE A 88 -3.03 -1.93 -1.91
C ILE A 88 -4.54 -1.78 -2.01
N ASN A 89 -5.06 -0.56 -1.95
CA ASN A 89 -6.51 -0.31 -2.04
C ASN A 89 -7.07 -0.89 -3.34
N LYS A 90 -6.39 -0.64 -4.48
CA LYS A 90 -6.80 -1.20 -5.78
C LYS A 90 -6.75 -2.74 -5.80
N ALA A 91 -5.73 -3.36 -5.22
CA ALA A 91 -5.63 -4.82 -5.15
C ALA A 91 -6.71 -5.43 -4.23
N SER A 92 -6.99 -4.80 -3.08
CA SER A 92 -8.05 -5.22 -2.17
C SER A 92 -9.43 -5.15 -2.83
N ASP A 93 -9.66 -4.10 -3.62
CA ASP A 93 -10.89 -3.90 -4.39
C ASP A 93 -11.14 -4.97 -5.45
N LEU A 94 -10.07 -5.55 -6.00
CA LEU A 94 -10.10 -6.58 -7.04
C LEU A 94 -10.09 -8.01 -6.48
N VAL A 95 -9.52 -8.23 -5.30
CA VAL A 95 -9.33 -9.58 -4.73
C VAL A 95 -10.13 -9.79 -3.46
N ILE A 96 -9.95 -8.93 -2.47
CA ILE A 96 -10.48 -9.14 -1.12
C ILE A 96 -11.98 -8.85 -1.09
N ARG A 97 -12.40 -7.69 -1.59
CA ARG A 97 -13.81 -7.27 -1.58
C ARG A 97 -14.74 -8.22 -2.36
N PRO A 98 -14.37 -8.76 -3.55
CA PRO A 98 -15.21 -9.71 -4.27
C PRO A 98 -15.00 -11.18 -3.85
N ALA A 99 -14.07 -11.49 -2.95
CA ALA A 99 -13.85 -12.87 -2.52
C ALA A 99 -15.11 -13.42 -1.83
N PRO A 100 -15.61 -14.61 -2.24
CA PRO A 100 -16.66 -15.30 -1.51
C PRO A 100 -16.24 -15.50 -0.05
N PRO A 101 -17.14 -15.32 0.93
CA PRO A 101 -16.82 -15.46 2.33
C PRO A 101 -16.14 -16.79 2.63
N GLU A 102 -16.58 -17.90 2.04
CA GLU A 102 -16.02 -19.24 2.19
C GLU A 102 -14.62 -19.46 1.58
N SER A 103 -14.04 -18.43 0.93
CA SER A 103 -12.72 -18.53 0.31
C SER A 103 -11.64 -18.84 1.35
N PRO A 104 -10.75 -19.82 1.10
CA PRO A 104 -9.62 -20.07 1.98
C PRO A 104 -8.73 -18.83 2.08
N ALA A 105 -8.51 -18.32 3.30
CA ALA A 105 -7.80 -17.07 3.52
C ALA A 105 -6.36 -17.09 2.94
N ALA A 106 -5.69 -18.26 2.94
CA ALA A 106 -4.39 -18.43 2.29
C ALA A 106 -4.41 -18.25 0.76
N LEU A 107 -5.50 -18.64 0.09
CA LEU A 107 -5.68 -18.40 -1.35
C LEU A 107 -5.93 -16.92 -1.61
N VAL A 108 -6.76 -16.27 -0.79
CA VAL A 108 -7.00 -14.83 -0.86
C VAL A 108 -5.70 -14.04 -0.69
N CYS A 109 -4.86 -14.39 0.30
CA CYS A 109 -3.54 -13.79 0.49
C CYS A 109 -2.65 -13.90 -0.76
N ARG A 110 -2.62 -15.08 -1.39
CA ARG A 110 -1.79 -15.32 -2.58
C ARG A 110 -2.28 -14.49 -3.76
N SER A 111 -3.58 -14.53 -4.04
CA SER A 111 -4.20 -13.72 -5.10
C SER A 111 -3.97 -12.23 -4.86
N PHE A 112 -4.11 -11.76 -3.62
CA PHE A 112 -3.87 -10.37 -3.27
C PHE A 112 -2.42 -9.96 -3.54
N LYS A 113 -1.44 -10.78 -3.12
CA LYS A 113 -0.02 -10.53 -3.40
C LYS A 113 0.25 -10.45 -4.91
N ASP A 114 -0.27 -11.39 -5.69
CA ASP A 114 -0.03 -11.45 -7.14
C ASP A 114 -0.62 -10.21 -7.83
N THR A 115 -1.88 -9.88 -7.56
CA THR A 115 -2.54 -8.68 -8.10
C THR A 115 -1.86 -7.38 -7.64
N PHE A 116 -1.48 -7.28 -6.36
CA PHE A 116 -0.76 -6.12 -5.84
C PHE A 116 0.60 -5.95 -6.53
N LEU A 117 1.35 -7.03 -6.76
CA LEU A 117 2.62 -6.99 -7.49
C LEU A 117 2.45 -6.52 -8.93
N GLU A 118 1.42 -6.98 -9.62
CA GLU A 118 1.12 -6.57 -11.00
C GLU A 118 0.86 -5.06 -11.07
N ILE A 119 -0.07 -4.56 -10.24
CA ILE A 119 -0.41 -3.14 -10.17
C ILE A 119 0.82 -2.29 -9.79
N LEU A 120 1.58 -2.72 -8.78
CA LEU A 120 2.75 -1.97 -8.32
C LEU A 120 3.86 -1.92 -9.37
N LYS A 121 4.00 -2.94 -10.21
CA LYS A 121 4.96 -2.95 -11.33
C LYS A 121 4.54 -2.04 -12.48
N GLU A 122 3.24 -1.89 -12.71
CA GLU A 122 2.70 -0.93 -13.67
C GLU A 122 2.99 0.51 -13.23
N THR A 123 2.87 0.80 -11.92
CA THR A 123 3.12 2.15 -11.37
C THR A 123 4.61 2.45 -11.17
N VAL A 124 5.37 1.49 -10.64
CA VAL A 124 6.81 1.65 -10.36
C VAL A 124 7.56 0.45 -10.90
N ARG A 125 8.17 0.64 -12.07
CA ARG A 125 8.95 -0.40 -12.73
C ARG A 125 10.12 -0.84 -11.84
N GLY A 126 10.27 -2.16 -11.71
CA GLY A 126 11.32 -2.77 -10.87
C GLY A 126 10.90 -3.03 -9.43
N SER A 127 9.67 -2.64 -9.03
CA SER A 127 9.10 -3.00 -7.74
C SER A 127 9.00 -4.53 -7.53
N ARG A 128 9.02 -4.94 -6.26
CA ARG A 128 8.99 -6.34 -5.83
C ARG A 128 8.02 -6.51 -4.67
N VAL A 129 7.36 -7.65 -4.64
CA VAL A 129 6.52 -8.08 -3.51
C VAL A 129 6.85 -9.54 -3.22
N GLU A 130 7.28 -9.82 -2.00
CA GLU A 130 7.66 -11.14 -1.54
C GLU A 130 6.80 -11.56 -0.35
N ILE A 131 6.52 -12.87 -0.22
CA ILE A 131 5.88 -13.40 0.99
C ILE A 131 6.89 -13.35 2.15
N GLY A 132 6.39 -12.97 3.32
CA GLY A 132 7.16 -12.87 4.56
C GLY A 132 7.70 -11.46 4.77
N CYS A 133 8.06 -11.18 6.02
CA CYS A 133 8.74 -9.95 6.39
C CYS A 133 10.17 -10.23 6.80
N ARG A 134 11.10 -9.44 6.25
CA ARG A 134 12.53 -9.57 6.54
C ARG A 134 12.88 -8.85 7.85
N PRO A 135 13.85 -9.37 8.63
CA PRO A 135 14.36 -8.65 9.81
C PRO A 135 14.88 -7.25 9.43
N GLY A 136 14.64 -6.26 10.30
CA GLY A 136 15.09 -4.88 10.10
C GLY A 136 14.21 -4.02 9.18
N ILE A 137 13.14 -4.56 8.60
CA ILE A 137 12.16 -3.79 7.82
C ILE A 137 10.98 -3.36 8.71
N PRO A 138 10.55 -2.08 8.68
CA PRO A 138 9.40 -1.63 9.44
C PRO A 138 8.12 -2.37 9.06
N VAL A 139 7.40 -2.88 10.07
CA VAL A 139 6.14 -3.60 9.89
C VAL A 139 4.96 -2.66 10.07
N THR A 140 4.04 -2.70 9.11
CA THR A 140 2.74 -2.01 9.16
C THR A 140 1.65 -3.05 9.16
N ARG A 141 0.76 -3.00 10.16
CA ARG A 141 -0.35 -3.93 10.30
C ARG A 141 -1.62 -3.30 9.75
N ILE A 142 -2.35 -4.06 8.94
CA ILE A 142 -3.69 -3.70 8.49
C ILE A 142 -4.64 -4.89 8.67
N GLY A 143 -5.92 -4.59 8.83
CA GLY A 143 -6.98 -5.59 8.83
C GLY A 143 -7.90 -5.35 7.63
N PHE A 144 -8.34 -6.43 7.01
CA PHE A 144 -9.38 -6.42 5.99
C PHE A 144 -10.63 -7.14 6.48
#